data_AF-A0A4R1S3Z6-F1
#
_entry.id   AF-A0A4R1S3Z6-F1
#
_cell.length_a   1.000
_cell.length_b   1.000
_cell.length_c   1.000
_cell.angle_alpha   90.00
_cell.angle_beta   90.00
_cell.angle_gamma   90.00
#
_symmetry.space_group_name_H-M   'P 1'
#
loop_
_entity.id
_entity.type
_entity.pdbx_description
1 polymer ?
#
loop_
_entity_poly.entity_id
_entity_poly.type
_entity_poly.pdbx_seq_one_letter_code
_entity_poly.pdbx_strand_id
1 'polypeptide(L)'
;MWTKYHKKRKLGRFVLPAMTVAFLSYFGYHCIHGDYGLKATDVFERQRVERERELAVLTAKREHLERQVALMSDGSMEKDMLDERARYQLNESRADEVVIFNSYFN
;
A
#
# COMPACT_ATOMS: atom_id res chain seq x y z
N MET A 1 -36.40 -3.01 -71.37
CA MET A 1 -35.02 -3.37 -70.98
C MET A 1 -34.61 -2.48 -69.80
N TRP A 2 -34.59 -3.00 -68.57
CA TRP A 2 -34.30 -2.20 -67.37
C TRP A 2 -32.80 -2.21 -67.10
N THR A 3 -32.11 -1.09 -67.31
CA THR A 3 -30.70 -0.94 -66.93
C THR A 3 -30.60 -0.47 -65.48
N LYS A 4 -30.25 -1.38 -64.56
CA LYS A 4 -30.02 -1.06 -63.15
C LYS A 4 -28.68 -0.33 -63.01
N TYR A 5 -28.71 1.00 -62.93
CA TYR A 5 -27.52 1.79 -62.66
C TYR A 5 -27.24 1.84 -61.15
N HIS A 6 -26.19 1.14 -60.69
CA HIS A 6 -25.73 1.22 -59.31
C HIS A 6 -24.76 2.41 -59.15
N LYS A 7 -25.22 3.50 -58.52
CA LYS A 7 -24.38 4.66 -58.18
C LYS A 7 -23.29 4.22 -57.21
N LYS A 8 -22.02 4.22 -57.65
CA LYS A 8 -20.88 3.85 -56.79
C LYS A 8 -20.69 4.91 -55.69
N ARG A 9 -21.22 4.65 -54.48
CA ARG A 9 -21.03 5.53 -53.32
C ARG A 9 -19.61 5.36 -52.78
N LYS A 10 -18.72 6.32 -53.09
CA LYS A 10 -17.33 6.37 -52.58
C LYS A 10 -17.25 6.70 -51.08
N LEU A 11 -18.34 7.22 -50.50
CA LEU A 11 -18.40 7.70 -49.12
C LEU A 11 -18.19 6.59 -48.08
N GLY A 12 -18.62 5.35 -48.38
CA GLY A 12 -18.42 4.20 -47.49
C GLY A 12 -16.93 3.90 -47.23
N ARG A 13 -16.02 4.34 -48.11
CA ARG A 13 -14.58 4.12 -47.95
C ARG A 13 -13.95 4.97 -46.84
N PHE A 14 -14.61 6.04 -46.41
CA PHE A 14 -14.12 6.91 -45.32
C PHE A 14 -14.70 6.56 -43.95
N VAL A 15 -15.72 5.71 -43.89
CA VAL A 15 -16.34 5.29 -42.62
C VAL A 15 -15.33 4.55 -41.75
N LEU A 16 -14.63 3.56 -42.32
CA LEU A 16 -13.66 2.77 -41.57
C LEU A 16 -12.48 3.64 -41.06
N PRO A 17 -11.79 4.46 -41.89
CA PRO A 17 -10.76 5.38 -41.40
C PRO A 17 -11.25 6.34 -40.32
N ALA A 18 -12.46 6.92 -40.48
CA ALA A 18 -13.01 7.85 -39.49
C ALA A 18 -13.27 7.15 -38.14
N MET A 19 -13.83 5.93 -38.15
CA MET A 19 -13.98 5.15 -36.93
C MET A 19 -12.62 4.80 -36.31
N THR A 20 -11.63 4.40 -37.11
CA THR A 20 -10.28 4.10 -36.60
C THR A 20 -9.66 5.32 -35.91
N VAL A 21 -9.76 6.51 -36.50
CA VAL A 21 -9.25 7.75 -35.88
C VAL A 21 -9.98 8.06 -34.57
N ALA A 22 -11.31 7.88 -34.53
CA ALA A 22 -12.08 8.10 -33.30
C ALA A 22 -11.65 7.13 -32.19
N PHE A 23 -11.50 5.85 -32.51
CA PHE A 23 -11.02 4.84 -31.57
C PHE A 23 -9.60 5.15 -31.08
N LEU A 24 -8.66 5.40 -31.99
CA LEU A 24 -7.27 5.70 -31.62
C LEU A 24 -7.16 6.97 -30.76
N SER A 25 -7.96 8.00 -31.06
CA SER A 25 -8.00 9.22 -30.25
C SER A 25 -8.51 8.94 -28.84
N TYR A 26 -9.59 8.17 -28.70
CA TYR A 26 -10.16 7.80 -27.41
C TYR A 26 -9.17 6.97 -26.58
N PHE A 27 -8.66 5.88 -27.16
CA PHE A 27 -7.71 5.00 -26.47
C PHE A 27 -6.37 5.69 -26.20
N GLY A 28 -5.89 6.53 -27.11
CA GLY A 28 -4.68 7.33 -26.92
C GLY A 28 -4.81 8.33 -25.76
N TYR A 29 -5.95 9.02 -25.66
CA TYR A 29 -6.23 9.90 -24.54
C TYR A 29 -6.28 9.14 -23.20
N HIS A 30 -7.02 8.02 -23.16
CA HIS A 30 -7.16 7.19 -21.96
C HIS A 30 -5.87 6.48 -21.55
N CYS A 31 -4.97 6.18 -22.49
CA CYS A 31 -3.65 5.61 -22.15
C CYS A 31 -2.77 6.61 -21.38
N ILE A 32 -2.96 7.91 -21.58
CA ILE A 32 -2.19 8.96 -20.91
C ILE A 32 -2.88 9.44 -19.62
N HIS A 33 -4.20 9.65 -19.67
CA HIS A 33 -4.98 10.28 -18.59
C HIS A 33 -5.89 9.32 -17.81
N GLY A 34 -6.01 8.07 -18.24
CA GLY A 34 -6.85 7.10 -17.56
C GLY A 34 -6.25 6.65 -16.23
N ASP A 35 -7.09 6.02 -15.41
CA ASP A 35 -6.75 5.54 -14.07
C ASP A 35 -5.66 4.45 -14.05
N TYR A 36 -5.39 3.83 -15.19
CA TYR A 36 -4.30 2.88 -15.42
C TYR A 36 -3.30 3.36 -16.48
N GLY A 37 -3.36 4.65 -16.82
CA GLY A 37 -2.48 5.26 -17.80
C GLY A 37 -1.09 5.54 -17.24
N LEU A 38 -0.22 6.10 -18.07
CA LEU A 38 1.19 6.38 -17.73
C LEU A 38 1.35 7.25 -16.47
N LYS A 39 0.40 8.16 -16.21
CA LYS A 39 0.42 9.02 -15.01
C LYS A 39 0.06 8.26 -13.72
N ALA A 40 -0.76 7.22 -13.84
CA ALA A 40 -1.18 6.44 -12.68
C ALA A 40 -0.02 5.63 -12.09
N THR A 41 0.94 5.22 -12.92
CA THR A 41 2.13 4.50 -12.47
C THR A 41 2.92 5.27 -11.42
N ASP A 42 3.15 6.58 -11.59
CA ASP A 42 3.87 7.39 -10.59
C ASP A 42 3.12 7.46 -9.26
N VAL A 43 1.78 7.58 -9.32
CA VAL A 43 0.94 7.60 -8.11
C VAL A 43 1.01 6.26 -7.38
N PHE A 44 0.89 5.14 -8.11
CA PHE A 44 0.98 3.80 -7.52
C PHE A 44 2.38 3.50 -6.96
N GLU A 45 3.45 3.93 -7.63
CA GLU A 45 4.82 3.80 -7.11
C GLU A 45 5.00 4.56 -5.80
N ARG A 46 4.51 5.80 -5.72
CA ARG A 46 4.55 6.58 -4.46
C ARG A 46 3.76 5.91 -3.34
N GLN A 47 2.55 5.44 -3.62
CA GLN A 47 1.76 4.70 -2.65
C GLN A 47 2.45 3.41 -2.23
N ARG A 48 3.09 2.69 -3.17
CA ARG A 48 3.84 1.47 -2.84
C ARG A 48 4.98 1.79 -1.87
N VAL A 49 5.78 2.82 -2.15
CA VAL A 49 6.88 3.24 -1.26
C VAL A 49 6.37 3.68 0.11
N GLU A 50 5.26 4.41 0.18
CA GLU A 50 4.64 4.82 1.45
C GLU A 50 4.20 3.60 2.27
N ARG A 51 3.48 2.66 1.64
CA ARG A 51 3.04 1.42 2.28
C ARG A 51 4.20 0.52 2.70
N GLU A 52 5.26 0.44 1.90
CA GLU A 52 6.48 -0.32 2.25
C GLU A 52 7.15 0.26 3.51
N ARG A 53 7.17 1.59 3.66
CA ARG A 53 7.68 2.25 4.88
C ARG A 53 6.82 1.95 6.09
N GLU A 54 5.50 2.06 5.96
CA GLU A 54 4.55 1.71 7.04
C GLU A 54 4.73 0.25 7.45
N LEU A 55 4.86 -0.66 6.49
CA LEU A 55 5.09 -2.08 6.73
C LEU A 55 6.40 -2.31 7.49
N ALA A 56 7.49 -1.66 7.11
CA ALA A 56 8.77 -1.80 7.79
C ALA A 56 8.69 -1.37 9.27
N VAL A 57 8.01 -0.25 9.55
CA VAL A 57 7.80 0.22 10.93
C VAL A 57 6.95 -0.76 11.74
N LEU A 58 5.86 -1.25 11.16
CA LEU A 58 4.95 -2.19 11.84
C LEU A 58 5.62 -3.54 12.09
N THR A 59 6.39 -4.05 11.14
CA THR A 59 7.17 -5.28 11.30
C THR A 59 8.20 -5.15 12.41
N ALA A 60 8.95 -4.04 12.46
CA ALA A 60 9.91 -3.80 13.54
C ALA A 60 9.22 -3.75 14.92
N LYS A 61 8.04 -3.10 15.01
CA LYS A 61 7.24 -3.07 16.25
C LYS A 61 6.75 -4.47 16.64
N ARG A 62 6.27 -5.26 15.67
CA ARG A 62 5.86 -6.65 15.89
C ARG A 62 7.02 -7.50 16.42
N GLU A 63 8.17 -7.50 15.75
CA GLU A 63 9.34 -8.28 16.16
C GLU A 63 9.86 -7.90 17.55
N HIS A 64 9.76 -6.62 17.91
CA HIS A 64 10.11 -6.17 19.26
C HIS A 64 9.14 -6.74 20.31
N LEU A 65 7.84 -6.70 20.05
CA LEU A 65 6.83 -7.27 20.96
C LEU A 65 6.93 -8.79 21.05
N GLU A 66 7.19 -9.48 19.94
CA GLU A 66 7.36 -10.94 19.91
C GLU A 66 8.55 -11.37 20.77
N ARG A 67 9.66 -10.63 20.75
CA ARG A 67 10.79 -10.88 21.65
C ARG A 67 10.41 -10.72 23.12
N GLN A 68 9.68 -9.68 23.48
CA GLN A 68 9.22 -9.49 24.86
C GLN A 68 8.28 -10.63 25.31
N VAL A 69 7.33 -11.02 24.46
CA VAL A 69 6.42 -12.13 24.74
C VAL A 69 7.19 -13.44 24.90
N ALA A 70 8.20 -13.69 24.06
CA ALA A 70 9.05 -14.87 24.18
C ALA A 70 9.84 -14.89 25.50
N LEU A 71 10.27 -13.75 26.04
CA LEU A 71 10.93 -13.67 27.35
C LEU A 71 9.96 -13.90 28.53
N MET A 72 8.66 -13.73 28.30
CA MET A 72 7.61 -13.97 29.30
C MET A 72 6.88 -15.31 29.11
N SER A 73 7.23 -16.11 28.09
CA SER A 73 6.56 -17.38 27.80
C SER A 73 7.04 -18.53 28.68
N ASP A 74 6.20 -19.56 28.80
CA ASP A 74 6.47 -20.69 29.68
C ASP A 74 7.72 -21.48 29.23
N GLY A 75 8.67 -21.69 30.15
CA GLY A 75 9.99 -22.28 29.87
C GLY A 75 11.14 -21.30 29.62
N SER A 76 10.87 -20.01 29.36
CA SER A 76 11.86 -18.93 29.17
C SER A 76 11.66 -17.73 30.10
N MET A 77 10.74 -17.84 31.07
CA MET A 77 10.33 -16.77 31.98
C MET A 77 11.50 -16.17 32.76
N GLU A 78 11.88 -14.96 32.41
CA GLU A 78 12.99 -14.24 33.04
C GLU A 78 12.52 -13.57 34.35
N LYS A 79 13.18 -13.90 35.47
CA LYS A 79 12.82 -13.43 36.82
C LYS A 79 12.84 -11.90 36.94
N ASP A 80 13.80 -11.25 36.29
CA ASP A 80 13.96 -9.79 36.35
C ASP A 80 12.83 -9.08 35.60
N MET A 81 12.39 -9.59 34.44
CA MET A 81 11.22 -9.06 33.73
C MET A 81 9.93 -9.17 34.53
N LEU A 82 9.77 -10.27 35.30
CA LEU A 82 8.62 -10.45 36.18
C LEU A 82 8.64 -9.46 37.35
N ASP A 83 9.79 -9.27 38.01
CA ASP A 83 9.95 -8.29 39.10
C ASP A 83 9.70 -6.86 38.61
N GLU A 84 10.26 -6.48 37.45
CA GLU A 84 10.01 -5.19 36.81
C GLU A 84 8.51 -4.98 36.57
N ARG A 85 7.82 -5.98 35.98
CA ARG A 85 6.39 -5.85 35.67
C ARG A 85 5.52 -5.79 36.93
N ALA A 86 5.85 -6.56 37.95
CA ALA A 86 5.15 -6.54 39.24
C ALA A 86 5.30 -5.16 39.93
N ARG A 87 6.53 -4.63 40.00
CA ARG A 87 6.80 -3.30 40.56
C ARG A 87 6.10 -2.19 39.77
N TYR A 88 6.14 -2.27 38.44
CA TYR A 88 5.46 -1.31 37.57
C TYR A 88 3.94 -1.30 37.80
N GLN A 89 3.30 -2.47 37.92
CA GLN A 89 1.85 -2.58 38.14
C GLN A 89 1.42 -2.15 39.53
N LEU A 90 2.23 -2.43 40.55
CA LEU A 90 1.94 -2.09 41.95
C LEU A 90 2.39 -0.67 42.31
N ASN A 91 3.04 0.05 41.39
CA ASN A 91 3.63 1.37 41.62
C ASN A 91 4.60 1.37 42.82
N GLU A 92 5.40 0.30 42.91
CA GLU A 92 6.35 0.06 43.99
C GLU A 92 7.77 0.37 43.52
N SER A 93 8.53 1.12 44.33
CA SER A 93 9.95 1.43 44.09
C SER A 93 10.65 1.62 45.44
N ARG A 94 11.92 1.26 45.55
CA ARG A 94 12.66 1.46 46.80
C ARG A 94 13.13 2.91 46.94
N ALA A 95 13.34 3.34 48.18
CA ALA A 95 13.78 4.71 48.50
C ALA A 95 15.18 5.06 47.94
N ASP A 96 15.99 4.05 47.61
CA ASP A 96 17.34 4.15 47.06
C ASP A 96 17.41 3.87 45.54
N GLU A 97 16.27 3.67 44.87
CA GLU A 97 16.20 3.34 43.45
C GLU A 97 15.73 4.54 42.60
N VAL A 98 16.24 4.63 41.35
CA VAL A 98 15.79 5.60 40.35
C VAL A 98 15.12 4.85 39.20
N VAL A 99 13.84 5.10 38.97
CA VAL A 99 13.07 4.49 37.86
C VAL A 99 13.15 5.39 36.64
N ILE A 100 13.57 4.82 35.50
CA ILE A 100 13.63 5.52 34.22
C ILE A 100 12.54 4.95 33.31
N PHE A 101 11.49 5.73 33.05
CA PHE A 101 10.47 5.36 32.08
C PHE A 101 10.99 5.61 30.66
N ASN A 102 11.15 4.54 29.88
CA ASN A 102 11.48 4.68 28.47
C ASN A 102 10.19 4.74 27.62
N SER A 103 10.15 5.66 26.66
CA SER A 103 8.97 5.96 25.85
C SER A 103 8.69 4.95 24.73
N TYR A 104 9.27 3.74 24.76
CA TYR A 104 9.07 2.70 23.74
C TYR A 104 7.60 2.25 23.57
N PHE A 105 6.72 2.63 24.50
CA PHE A 105 5.30 2.26 24.51
C PHE A 105 4.37 3.13 23.66
N ASN A 106 4.90 4.07 22.86
CA ASN A 106 4.11 4.81 21.85
C ASN A 106 4.48 4.36 20.43
#